data_AF-A0A1E3GWQ8-F1
#
_entry.id   AF-A0A1E3GWQ8-F1
#
_cell.length_a   1.000
_cell.length_b   1.000
_cell.length_c   1.000
_cell.angle_alpha   90.00
_cell.angle_beta   90.00
_cell.angle_gamma   90.00
#
_symmetry.space_group_name_H-M   'P 1'
#
loop_
_entity.id
_entity.type
_entity.pdbx_description
1 polymer ?
#
loop_
_entity_poly.entity_id
_entity_poly.type
_entity_poly.pdbx_seq_one_letter_code
_entity_poly.pdbx_strand_id
1 'polypeptide(L)'
;MTTSSETVAARIARVLAERIIAGALEPGARLRQDHVAEEFGASHVPVREAFRRLEAQGLARSEPRRGVRVAGFDRDTVREVAEMRAALEVLALRNAAPHLTGAVLDAAEAATRAATARAMSPAGRRRTGASTG
;
A
#
# COMPACT_ATOMS: atom_id res chain seq x y z
N MET A 1 21.83 -7.86 -14.68
CA MET A 1 20.36 -7.71 -14.51
C MET A 1 19.80 -9.09 -14.21
N THR A 2 19.80 -9.47 -12.93
CA THR A 2 19.34 -10.80 -12.49
C THR A 2 17.98 -10.59 -11.86
N THR A 3 16.91 -10.85 -12.61
CA THR A 3 15.54 -10.85 -12.11
C THR A 3 15.43 -12.01 -11.13
N SER A 4 15.64 -11.75 -9.83
CA SER A 4 15.42 -12.75 -8.79
C SER A 4 13.95 -13.15 -8.81
N SER A 5 13.65 -14.45 -8.81
CA SER A 5 12.28 -14.94 -8.81
C SER A 5 11.55 -14.44 -7.55
N GLU A 6 10.54 -13.60 -7.74
CA GLU A 6 9.65 -13.17 -6.66
C GLU A 6 8.97 -14.41 -6.07
N THR A 7 9.06 -14.61 -4.75
CA THR A 7 8.36 -15.74 -4.12
C THR A 7 6.85 -15.57 -4.29
N VAL A 8 6.10 -16.68 -4.32
CA VAL A 8 4.64 -16.65 -4.45
C VAL A 8 4.01 -15.77 -3.36
N ALA A 9 4.51 -15.86 -2.12
CA ALA A 9 4.07 -15.02 -1.01
C ALA A 9 4.33 -13.52 -1.24
N ALA A 10 5.50 -13.16 -1.78
CA ALA A 10 5.83 -11.77 -2.09
C ALA A 10 4.92 -11.21 -3.19
N ARG A 11 4.67 -11.99 -4.24
CA ARG A 11 3.74 -11.63 -5.32
C ARG A 11 2.33 -11.42 -4.82
N ILE A 12 1.80 -12.35 -3.99
CA ILE A 12 0.46 -12.21 -3.39
C ILE A 12 0.39 -10.93 -2.54
N ALA A 13 1.37 -10.71 -1.66
CA ALA A 13 1.40 -9.52 -0.81
C ALA A 13 1.40 -8.23 -1.63
N ARG A 14 2.24 -8.16 -2.68
CA ARG A 14 2.33 -6.99 -3.55
C ARG A 14 1.01 -6.70 -4.26
N VAL A 15 0.38 -7.71 -4.85
CA VAL A 15 -0.90 -7.53 -5.57
C VAL A 15 -2.02 -7.13 -4.62
N LEU A 16 -2.09 -7.73 -3.43
CA LEU A 16 -3.09 -7.34 -2.44
C LEU A 16 -2.84 -5.92 -1.90
N ALA A 17 -1.59 -5.54 -1.66
CA ALA A 17 -1.23 -4.18 -1.26
C ALA A 17 -1.66 -3.15 -2.31
N GLU A 18 -1.41 -3.42 -3.59
CA GLU A 18 -1.86 -2.57 -4.70
C GLU A 18 -3.37 -2.38 -4.69
N ARG A 19 -4.14 -3.44 -4.42
CA ARG A 19 -5.61 -3.37 -4.33
C ARG A 19 -6.10 -2.61 -3.10
N ILE A 20 -5.45 -2.77 -1.96
CA ILE A 20 -5.76 -2.01 -0.73
C ILE A 20 -5.51 -0.52 -0.97
N ILE A 21 -4.33 -0.17 -1.51
CA ILE A 21 -3.94 1.22 -1.78
C ILE A 21 -4.86 1.87 -2.82
N ALA A 22 -5.30 1.11 -3.84
CA ALA A 22 -6.22 1.58 -4.85
C ALA A 22 -7.69 1.66 -4.37
N GLY A 23 -8.00 1.19 -3.15
CA GLY A 23 -9.36 1.12 -2.61
C GLY A 23 -10.21 -0.04 -3.15
N ALA A 24 -9.65 -0.92 -3.99
CA ALA A 24 -10.37 -2.11 -4.45
C ALA A 24 -10.64 -3.11 -3.31
N LEU A 25 -9.80 -3.10 -2.28
CA LEU A 25 -10.03 -3.77 -1.01
C LEU A 25 -10.21 -2.71 0.08
N GLU A 26 -11.46 -2.47 0.46
CA GLU A 26 -11.83 -1.41 1.41
C GLU A 26 -11.27 -1.64 2.83
N PRO A 27 -11.01 -0.57 3.58
CA PRO A 27 -10.73 -0.65 5.02
C PRO A 27 -11.70 -1.58 5.77
N GLY A 28 -11.16 -2.47 6.60
CA GLY A 28 -11.94 -3.44 7.35
C GLY A 28 -12.44 -4.65 6.55
N ALA A 29 -12.25 -4.71 5.22
CA ALA A 29 -12.58 -5.88 4.42
C ALA A 29 -11.82 -7.12 4.91
N ARG A 30 -12.49 -8.27 4.92
CA ARG A 30 -11.90 -9.53 5.39
C ARG A 30 -11.03 -10.15 4.31
N LEU A 31 -9.79 -10.47 4.64
CA LEU A 31 -8.87 -11.21 3.78
C LEU A 31 -9.00 -12.71 4.09
N ARG A 32 -9.68 -13.45 3.21
CA ARG A 32 -9.95 -14.89 3.37
C ARG A 32 -8.83 -15.70 2.72
N GLN A 33 -8.19 -16.59 3.50
CA GLN A 33 -7.09 -17.41 2.99
C GLN A 33 -7.53 -18.27 1.82
N ASP A 34 -8.69 -18.92 1.93
CA ASP A 34 -9.22 -19.83 0.90
C ASP A 34 -9.45 -19.10 -0.43
N HIS A 35 -10.07 -17.91 -0.38
CA HIS A 35 -10.35 -17.11 -1.59
C HIS A 35 -9.04 -16.64 -2.26
N VAL A 36 -8.07 -16.20 -1.47
CA VAL A 36 -6.77 -15.76 -2.00
C VAL A 36 -5.96 -16.95 -2.51
N ALA A 37 -6.03 -18.10 -1.85
CA ALA A 37 -5.39 -19.33 -2.30
C ALA A 37 -5.93 -19.77 -3.67
N GLU A 38 -7.26 -19.79 -3.84
CA GLU A 38 -7.93 -20.10 -5.10
C GLU A 38 -7.57 -19.09 -6.20
N GLU A 39 -7.67 -17.79 -5.91
CA GLU A 39 -7.38 -16.73 -6.88
C GLU A 39 -5.95 -16.81 -7.44
N PHE A 40 -4.98 -17.15 -6.60
CA PHE A 40 -3.57 -17.17 -6.99
C PHE A 40 -3.06 -18.58 -7.34
N GLY A 41 -3.93 -19.60 -7.32
CA GLY A 41 -3.55 -21.00 -7.56
C GLY A 41 -2.46 -21.48 -6.58
N ALA A 42 -2.54 -21.05 -5.32
CA ALA A 42 -1.53 -21.28 -4.30
C ALA A 42 -2.11 -22.02 -3.08
N SER A 43 -1.24 -22.62 -2.25
CA SER A 43 -1.66 -23.20 -0.97
C SER A 43 -1.81 -22.13 0.12
N HIS A 44 -2.35 -22.50 1.29
CA HIS A 44 -2.57 -21.54 2.39
C HIS A 44 -1.26 -21.03 3.03
N VAL A 45 -0.15 -21.75 2.89
CA VAL A 45 1.15 -21.37 3.45
C VAL A 45 1.65 -20.02 2.88
N PRO A 46 1.83 -19.86 1.56
CA PRO A 46 2.26 -18.58 0.97
C PRO A 46 1.23 -17.46 1.17
N VAL A 47 -0.06 -17.79 1.26
CA VAL A 47 -1.11 -16.80 1.57
C VAL A 47 -0.96 -16.25 2.99
N ARG A 48 -0.71 -17.11 3.98
CA ARG A 48 -0.46 -16.69 5.36
C ARG A 48 0.82 -15.85 5.47
N GLU A 49 1.87 -16.21 4.74
CA GLU A 49 3.08 -15.38 4.67
C GLU A 49 2.83 -14.03 4.02
N ALA A 50 2.02 -13.98 2.96
CA ALA A 50 1.62 -12.73 2.35
C ALA A 50 0.84 -11.84 3.32
N PHE A 51 -0.08 -12.41 4.10
CA PHE A 51 -0.82 -11.67 5.13
C PHE A 51 0.11 -11.12 6.22
N ARG A 52 1.09 -11.91 6.69
CA ARG A 52 2.10 -11.42 7.66
C ARG A 52 2.91 -10.25 7.09
N ARG A 53 3.24 -10.27 5.80
CA ARG A 53 3.93 -9.16 5.14
C ARG A 53 3.05 -7.90 5.09
N LEU A 54 1.76 -8.06 4.77
CA LEU A 54 0.81 -6.94 4.80
C LEU A 54 0.62 -6.37 6.22
N GLU A 55 0.63 -7.22 7.25
CA GLU A 55 0.59 -6.79 8.65
C GLU A 55 1.85 -6.00 9.03
N ALA A 56 3.02 -6.47 8.64
CA ALA A 56 4.28 -5.76 8.86
C ALA A 56 4.33 -4.39 8.14
N GLN A 57 3.57 -4.25 7.05
CA GLN A 57 3.39 -2.99 6.31
C GLN A 57 2.26 -2.10 6.87
N GLY A 58 1.51 -2.58 7.88
CA GLY A 58 0.35 -1.87 8.42
C GLY A 58 -0.87 -1.85 7.48
N LEU A 59 -0.88 -2.63 6.40
CA LEU A 59 -1.98 -2.72 5.44
C LEU A 59 -3.05 -3.73 5.84
N ALA A 60 -2.71 -4.65 6.73
CA ALA A 60 -3.63 -5.63 7.28
C ALA A 60 -3.45 -5.75 8.80
N ARG A 61 -4.45 -6.32 9.48
CA ARG A 61 -4.42 -6.64 10.90
C ARG A 61 -5.10 -7.98 11.18
N SER A 62 -4.52 -8.77 12.08
CA SER A 62 -5.16 -9.95 12.64
C SER A 62 -6.12 -9.55 13.76
N GLU A 63 -7.36 -9.99 13.67
CA GLU A 63 -8.37 -9.87 14.71
C GLU A 63 -8.59 -11.23 15.38
N PRO A 64 -8.45 -11.33 16.72
CA PRO A 64 -8.67 -12.58 17.45
C PRO A 64 -10.01 -13.22 17.09
N ARG A 65 -9.98 -14.50 16.70
CA ARG A 65 -11.16 -15.31 16.29
C ARG A 65 -11.93 -14.78 15.07
N ARG A 66 -11.44 -13.73 14.39
CA ARG A 66 -12.09 -13.09 13.23
C ARG A 66 -11.25 -13.17 11.96
N GLY A 67 -9.96 -13.48 12.09
CA GLY A 67 -9.03 -13.65 10.97
C GLY A 67 -8.36 -12.33 10.60
N VAL A 68 -7.90 -12.21 9.35
CA VAL A 68 -7.16 -11.04 8.87
C VAL A 68 -8.10 -10.07 8.16
N ARG A 69 -7.93 -8.77 8.40
CA ARG A 69 -8.67 -7.69 7.72
C ARG A 69 -7.74 -6.62 7.20
N VAL A 70 -8.18 -5.91 6.17
CA VAL A 70 -7.53 -4.67 5.70
C VAL A 70 -7.55 -3.66 6.83
N ALA A 71 -6.39 -3.05 7.12
CA ALA A 71 -6.27 -2.01 8.12
C ALA A 71 -7.04 -0.77 7.67
N GLY A 72 -7.73 -0.11 8.60
CA GLY A 72 -8.28 1.21 8.36
C GLY A 72 -7.27 2.29 8.72
N PHE A 73 -7.24 3.36 7.96
CA PHE A 73 -6.50 4.57 8.31
C PHE A 73 -7.43 5.50 9.06
N ASP A 74 -7.12 5.76 10.33
CA ASP A 74 -7.79 6.81 11.08
C ASP A 74 -7.24 8.18 10.65
N ARG A 75 -8.10 9.20 10.65
CA ARG A 75 -7.72 10.57 10.28
C ARG A 75 -6.61 11.10 11.17
N ASP A 76 -6.63 10.73 12.45
CA ASP A 76 -5.62 11.17 13.43
C ASP A 76 -4.27 10.51 13.15
N THR A 77 -4.25 9.22 12.81
CA THR A 77 -3.02 8.54 12.37
C THR A 77 -2.45 9.15 11.08
N VAL A 78 -3.30 9.50 10.11
CA VAL A 78 -2.85 10.17 8.88
C VAL A 78 -2.25 11.55 9.19
N ARG A 79 -2.86 12.29 10.12
CA ARG A 79 -2.35 13.58 10.59
C ARG A 79 -0.98 13.42 11.23
N GLU A 80 -0.83 12.50 12.16
CA GLU A 80 0.41 12.24 12.88
C GLU A 80 1.55 11.86 11.91
N VAL A 81 1.28 10.97 10.96
CA VAL A 81 2.27 10.61 9.92
C VAL A 81 2.65 11.80 9.05
N ALA A 82 1.68 12.65 8.67
CA ALA A 82 1.96 13.85 7.90
C ALA A 82 2.84 14.84 8.68
N GLU A 83 2.61 15.01 9.98
CA GLU A 83 3.41 15.87 10.85
C GLU A 83 4.84 15.35 11.01
N MET A 84 5.01 14.05 11.26
CA MET A 84 6.32 13.42 11.31
C MET A 84 7.08 13.58 9.99
N ARG A 85 6.40 13.36 8.86
CA ARG A 85 6.99 13.58 7.54
C ARG A 85 7.38 15.02 7.31
N ALA A 86 6.52 15.99 7.64
CA ALA A 86 6.84 17.40 7.49
C ALA A 86 8.10 17.79 8.27
N ALA A 87 8.27 17.29 9.50
CA ALA A 87 9.47 17.52 10.30
C ALA A 87 10.74 16.92 9.65
N LEU A 88 10.65 15.68 9.15
CA LEU A 88 11.78 14.96 8.56
C LEU A 88 12.15 15.47 7.16
N GLU A 89 11.17 15.77 6.33
CA GLU A 89 11.36 16.20 4.94
C GLU A 89 12.02 17.59 4.88
N VAL A 90 11.65 18.51 5.77
CA VAL A 90 12.30 19.82 5.87
C VAL A 90 13.78 19.66 6.22
N LEU A 91 14.10 18.79 7.19
CA LEU A 91 15.49 18.51 7.56
C LEU A 91 16.26 17.85 6.41
N ALA A 92 15.66 16.84 5.78
CA ALA A 92 16.27 16.15 4.64
C ALA A 92 16.55 17.11 3.48
N LEU A 93 15.60 17.99 3.14
CA LEU A 93 15.76 18.96 2.06
C LEU A 93 16.82 20.01 2.38
N ARG A 94 16.88 20.50 3.63
CA ARG A 94 17.96 21.40 4.08
C ARG A 94 19.34 20.79 3.91
N ASN A 95 19.49 19.51 4.23
CA ASN A 95 20.77 18.79 4.09
C ASN A 95 21.08 18.46 2.63
N ALA A 96 20.06 18.22 1.80
CA ALA A 96 20.22 17.92 0.38
C ALA A 96 20.48 19.17 -0.47
N ALA A 97 19.95 20.34 -0.07
CA ALA A 97 19.98 21.57 -0.87
C ALA A 97 21.37 21.96 -1.42
N PRO A 98 22.47 21.88 -0.64
CA PRO A 98 23.81 22.18 -1.16
C PRO A 98 24.33 21.21 -2.22
N HIS A 99 23.73 20.02 -2.32
CA HIS A 99 24.15 18.93 -3.20
C HIS A 99 23.21 18.72 -4.39
N LEU A 100 22.20 19.58 -4.55
CA LEU A 100 21.27 19.48 -5.67
C LEU A 100 21.98 19.81 -6.98
N THR A 101 21.81 18.92 -7.96
CA THR A 101 22.29 19.10 -9.33
C THR A 101 21.12 18.98 -10.30
N GLY A 102 21.29 19.44 -11.54
CA GLY A 102 20.27 19.27 -12.58
C GLY A 102 19.81 17.82 -12.73
N ALA A 103 20.76 16.87 -12.73
CA ALA A 103 20.45 15.45 -12.81
C ALA A 103 19.59 14.93 -11.64
N VAL A 104 19.79 15.45 -10.43
CA VAL A 104 18.96 15.10 -9.26
C VAL A 104 17.54 15.65 -9.41
N LEU A 105 17.40 16.87 -9.93
CA LEU A 105 16.10 17.49 -10.17
C LEU A 105 15.33 16.75 -11.28
N ASP A 106 16.00 16.40 -12.38
CA ASP A 106 15.40 15.63 -13.48
C ASP A 106 14.92 14.25 -12.99
N ALA A 107 15.71 13.58 -12.15
CA ALA A 107 15.36 12.31 -11.54
C ALA A 107 14.15 12.45 -10.59
N ALA A 108 14.12 13.51 -9.78
CA ALA A 108 12.99 13.80 -8.89
C ALA A 108 11.70 14.05 -9.69
N GLU A 109 11.76 14.84 -10.76
CA GLU A 109 10.61 15.13 -11.62
C GLU A 109 10.09 13.89 -12.35
N ALA A 110 11.00 13.04 -12.84
CA ALA A 110 10.63 11.75 -13.42
C ALA A 110 9.90 10.85 -12.39
N ALA A 111 10.39 10.80 -11.16
CA ALA A 111 9.78 10.03 -10.08
C ALA A 111 8.38 10.57 -9.72
N THR A 112 8.20 11.90 -9.63
CA THR A 112 6.90 12.52 -9.37
C THR A 112 5.90 12.17 -10.46
N ARG A 113 6.27 12.30 -11.74
CA ARG A 113 5.40 11.95 -12.88
C ARG A 113 4.96 10.49 -12.84
N ALA A 114 5.87 9.58 -12.55
CA ALA A 114 5.56 8.15 -12.44
C ALA A 114 4.56 7.87 -11.30
N ALA A 115 4.70 8.55 -10.16
CA ALA A 115 3.80 8.41 -9.02
C ALA A 115 2.39 8.96 -9.32
N THR A 116 2.29 10.15 -9.93
CA THR A 116 0.99 10.76 -10.27
C THR A 116 0.23 9.93 -11.30
N ALA A 117 0.92 9.37 -12.30
CA ALA A 117 0.31 8.48 -13.28
C ALA A 117 -0.33 7.24 -12.63
N ARG A 118 0.30 6.70 -11.57
CA ARG A 118 -0.21 5.54 -10.83
C ARG A 118 -1.42 5.88 -9.96
N ALA A 119 -1.46 7.09 -9.39
CA ALA A 119 -2.58 7.56 -8.57
C ALA A 119 -3.86 7.91 -9.37
N MET A 120 -3.74 8.27 -10.65
CA MET A 120 -4.87 8.68 -11.50
C MET A 120 -5.60 7.51 -12.21
N SER A 121 -5.24 6.25 -11.94
CA SER A 121 -5.91 5.09 -12.53
C SER A 121 -7.36 4.97 -12.00
N PRO A 122 -8.39 4.72 -12.86
CA PRO A 122 -9.80 4.98 -12.57
C PRO A 122 -10.50 4.03 -11.58
N ALA A 123 -9.76 3.20 -10.83
CA ALA A 123 -10.31 2.17 -9.95
C ALA A 123 -11.07 2.71 -8.71
N GLY A 124 -10.88 3.98 -8.33
CA GLY A 124 -11.44 4.57 -7.11
C GLY A 124 -12.79 5.31 -7.23
N ARG A 125 -13.45 5.33 -8.40
CA ARG A 125 -14.72 6.07 -8.58
C ARG A 125 -15.93 5.15 -8.70
N ARG A 126 -16.34 4.47 -7.62
CA ARG A 126 -17.72 3.94 -7.53
C ARG A 126 -18.36 4.22 -6.17
N ARG A 127 -19.20 5.27 -6.20
CA ARG A 127 -20.52 5.42 -5.58
C ARG A 127 -20.64 5.15 -4.06
N THR A 128 -20.58 6.21 -3.27
CA THR A 128 -21.50 6.37 -2.14
C THR A 128 -22.71 7.18 -2.63
N GLY A 129 -23.61 6.48 -3.31
CA GLY A 129 -24.98 6.95 -3.50
C GLY A 129 -25.79 6.63 -2.25
N ALA A 130 -26.44 7.66 -1.71
CA ALA A 130 -27.73 7.67 -1.04
C ALA A 130 -28.11 6.49 -0.12
N SER A 131 -28.17 6.79 1.18
CA SER A 131 -29.01 6.10 2.16
C SER A 131 -29.46 7.11 3.20
N THR A 132 -30.46 7.92 2.85
CA THR A 132 -31.35 8.59 3.81
C THR A 132 -32.67 8.85 3.10
N GLY A 133 -33.73 8.15 3.54
CA GLY A 133 -35.07 8.17 2.96
C GLY A 133 -35.72 6.82 3.08
#